data_AF-A0A0W7X4Z5-F1
#
_entry.id   AF-A0A0W7X4Z5-F1
#
_cell.length_a   1.000
_cell.length_b   1.000
_cell.length_c   1.000
_cell.angle_alpha   90.00
_cell.angle_beta   90.00
_cell.angle_gamma   90.00
#
_symmetry.space_group_name_H-M   'P 1'
#
loop_
_entity.id
_entity.type
_entity.pdbx_description
1 polymer ?
#
loop_
_entity_poly.entity_id
_entity_poly.type
_entity_poly.pdbx_seq_one_letter_code
_entity_poly.pdbx_strand_id
1 'polypeptide(L)'
;MAGLIARADETALAASGLGCLDRCLPLLGGTDQVLRPLWVSLADGTGWEGALAEVRRGLRDAGAAPDSAPGSDCGAAAVLARSMLDAVPAARSAGALRSWADACSTAALRVHRLLDAGDDGMTPLVAAELRRQIRVLELLETDGDAVTGGLRQVLDVSTEGRRVLRAVVSRSRRSEVRAGSDGA
;
A
#
# COMPACT_ATOMS: atom_id res chain seq x y z
N MET A 1 -12.64 -7.29 8.80
CA MET A 1 -11.83 -7.24 7.56
C MET A 1 -12.12 -8.41 6.63
N ALA A 2 -11.78 -9.65 7.00
CA ALA A 2 -11.95 -10.83 6.13
C ALA A 2 -13.37 -11.01 5.56
N GLY A 3 -14.42 -10.76 6.36
CA GLY A 3 -15.82 -10.84 5.89
C GLY A 3 -16.20 -9.78 4.85
N LEU A 4 -15.59 -8.59 4.89
CA LEU A 4 -15.79 -7.54 3.88
C LEU A 4 -15.04 -7.90 2.58
N ILE A 5 -13.81 -8.41 2.71
CA ILE A 5 -13.03 -8.87 1.56
C ILE A 5 -13.81 -9.97 0.85
N ALA A 6 -14.31 -10.97 1.56
CA ALA A 6 -15.03 -12.14 1.02
C ALA A 6 -16.24 -11.79 0.12
N ARG A 7 -16.91 -10.66 0.35
CA ARG A 7 -18.09 -10.21 -0.42
C ARG A 7 -17.79 -9.18 -1.51
N ALA A 8 -16.58 -8.64 -1.55
CA ALA A 8 -16.17 -7.62 -2.51
C ALA A 8 -16.07 -8.19 -3.95
N ASP A 9 -16.44 -7.35 -4.91
CA ASP A 9 -16.26 -7.58 -6.36
C ASP A 9 -14.80 -7.36 -6.79
N GLU A 10 -14.48 -7.62 -8.06
CA GLU A 10 -13.11 -7.45 -8.57
C GLU A 10 -12.59 -6.01 -8.47
N THR A 11 -13.46 -5.00 -8.55
CA THR A 11 -13.06 -3.59 -8.49
C THR A 11 -12.72 -3.18 -7.06
N ALA A 12 -13.55 -3.54 -6.10
CA ALA A 12 -13.32 -3.33 -4.68
C ALA A 12 -12.10 -4.09 -4.17
N LEU A 13 -11.90 -5.33 -4.62
CA LEU A 13 -10.70 -6.10 -4.29
C LEU A 13 -9.42 -5.45 -4.86
N ALA A 14 -9.45 -5.04 -6.13
CA ALA A 14 -8.31 -4.38 -6.77
C ALA A 14 -7.99 -3.04 -6.10
N ALA A 15 -9.01 -2.21 -5.84
CA ALA A 15 -8.87 -0.93 -5.16
C ALA A 15 -8.32 -1.07 -3.73
N SER A 16 -8.79 -2.09 -2.99
CA SER A 16 -8.33 -2.38 -1.64
C SER A 16 -6.83 -2.70 -1.62
N GLY A 17 -6.39 -3.64 -2.48
CA GLY A 17 -4.97 -3.98 -2.62
C GLY A 17 -4.12 -2.80 -3.09
N LEU A 18 -4.59 -2.05 -4.09
CA LEU A 18 -3.89 -0.86 -4.58
C LEU A 18 -3.78 0.23 -3.51
N GLY A 19 -4.83 0.47 -2.71
CA GLY A 19 -4.79 1.43 -1.62
C GLY A 19 -3.77 1.06 -0.54
N CYS A 20 -3.59 -0.24 -0.26
CA CYS A 20 -2.53 -0.71 0.64
C CYS A 20 -1.13 -0.43 0.06
N LEU A 21 -0.92 -0.75 -1.22
CA LEU A 21 0.34 -0.50 -1.92
C LEU A 21 0.68 0.99 -2.01
N ASP A 22 -0.29 1.79 -2.42
CA ASP A 22 -0.19 3.23 -2.60
C ASP A 22 0.28 3.90 -1.31
N ARG A 23 -0.34 3.52 -0.18
CA ARG A 23 0.08 4.00 1.13
C ARG A 23 1.52 3.63 1.47
N CYS A 24 1.99 2.46 1.05
CA CYS A 24 3.33 1.93 1.31
C CYS A 24 4.41 2.42 0.33
N LEU A 25 4.06 3.19 -0.71
CA LEU A 25 5.01 3.72 -1.70
C LEU A 25 6.26 4.42 -1.12
N PRO A 26 6.21 5.17 0.00
CA PRO A 26 7.40 5.81 0.57
C PRO A 26 8.53 4.83 0.93
N LEU A 27 8.24 3.52 1.03
CA LEU A 27 9.22 2.47 1.30
C LEU A 27 9.86 1.90 0.02
N LEU A 28 9.20 2.01 -1.13
CA LEU A 28 9.61 1.34 -2.37
C LEU A 28 10.61 2.13 -3.22
N GLY A 29 10.77 3.43 -2.94
CA GLY A 29 11.39 4.35 -3.88
C GLY A 29 10.45 4.66 -5.05
N GLY A 30 10.66 5.80 -5.71
CA GLY A 30 9.81 6.26 -6.81
C GLY A 30 8.90 7.44 -6.46
N THR A 31 8.24 7.98 -7.48
CA THR A 31 7.37 9.15 -7.34
C THR A 31 5.99 8.77 -6.79
N ASP A 32 5.28 9.74 -6.22
CA ASP A 32 3.90 9.57 -5.75
C ASP A 32 2.91 9.14 -6.85
N GLN A 33 3.33 9.24 -8.12
CA GLN A 33 2.49 8.98 -9.28
C GLN A 33 2.76 7.61 -9.91
N VAL A 34 3.68 6.82 -9.36
CA VAL A 34 4.12 5.57 -9.99
C VAL A 34 3.01 4.52 -10.11
N LEU A 35 1.98 4.55 -9.26
CA LEU A 35 0.82 3.66 -9.37
C LEU A 35 -0.32 4.21 -10.22
N ARG A 36 -0.20 5.43 -10.75
CA ARG A 36 -1.26 6.08 -11.53
C ARG A 36 -1.78 5.22 -12.69
N PRO A 37 -0.94 4.51 -13.47
CA PRO A 37 -1.43 3.64 -14.55
C PRO A 37 -2.43 2.57 -14.06
N LEU A 38 -2.18 1.96 -12.89
CA LEU A 38 -3.07 0.94 -12.32
C LEU A 38 -4.38 1.54 -11.84
N TRP A 39 -4.36 2.73 -11.25
CA TRP A 39 -5.57 3.43 -10.83
C TRP A 39 -6.44 3.87 -12.02
N VAL A 40 -5.82 4.32 -13.11
CA VAL A 40 -6.53 4.65 -14.37
C VAL A 40 -7.13 3.38 -14.98
N SER A 41 -6.33 2.32 -15.11
CA SER A 41 -6.81 1.02 -15.62
C SER A 41 -7.98 0.47 -14.80
N LEU A 42 -7.95 0.66 -13.48
CA LEU A 42 -9.03 0.24 -12.59
C LEU A 42 -10.32 1.04 -12.84
N ALA A 43 -10.21 2.36 -13.01
CA ALA A 43 -11.35 3.24 -13.27
C ALA A 43 -11.97 3.01 -14.66
N ASP A 44 -11.11 2.79 -15.67
CA ASP A 44 -11.53 2.60 -17.06
C ASP A 44 -11.90 1.15 -17.39
N GLY A 45 -11.62 0.22 -16.48
CA GLY A 45 -11.89 -1.21 -16.65
C GLY A 45 -11.02 -1.91 -17.70
N THR A 46 -9.96 -1.28 -18.20
CA THR A 46 -9.15 -1.77 -19.34
C THR A 46 -7.65 -1.70 -19.06
N GLY A 47 -6.86 -2.54 -19.74
CA GLY A 47 -5.39 -2.39 -19.80
C GLY A 47 -4.60 -2.77 -18.54
N TRP A 48 -5.17 -3.55 -17.62
CA TRP A 48 -4.57 -3.88 -16.32
C TRP A 48 -3.16 -4.46 -16.39
N GLU A 49 -2.95 -5.47 -17.24
CA GLU A 49 -1.65 -6.12 -17.38
C GLU A 49 -0.57 -5.15 -17.92
N GLY A 50 -0.94 -4.33 -18.91
CA GLY A 50 -0.06 -3.30 -19.47
C GLY A 50 0.30 -2.24 -18.43
N ALA A 51 -0.69 -1.76 -17.68
CA ALA A 51 -0.49 -0.82 -16.58
C ALA A 51 0.44 -1.42 -15.49
N LEU A 52 0.26 -2.69 -15.13
CA LEU A 52 1.14 -3.37 -14.17
C LEU A 52 2.60 -3.46 -14.67
N ALA A 53 2.78 -3.77 -15.95
CA ALA A 53 4.11 -3.81 -16.56
C ALA A 53 4.79 -2.43 -16.55
N GLU A 54 4.04 -1.36 -16.79
CA GLU A 54 4.51 0.03 -16.70
C GLU A 54 4.93 0.39 -15.27
N VAL A 55 4.09 0.12 -14.27
CA VAL A 55 4.41 0.38 -12.85
C VAL A 55 5.68 -0.35 -12.42
N ARG A 56 5.79 -1.65 -12.74
CA ARG A 56 6.97 -2.45 -12.40
C ARG A 56 8.24 -1.91 -13.06
N ARG A 57 8.15 -1.35 -14.27
CA ARG A 57 9.27 -0.70 -14.95
C ARG A 57 9.65 0.60 -14.26
N GLY A 58 8.68 1.48 -14.00
CA GLY A 58 8.94 2.76 -13.33
C GLY A 58 9.60 2.61 -11.95
N LEU A 59 9.21 1.58 -11.19
CA LEU A 59 9.84 1.27 -9.91
C LEU A 59 11.25 0.66 -10.03
N ARG A 60 11.55 -0.07 -11.11
CA ARG A 60 12.93 -0.53 -11.39
C ARG A 60 13.82 0.65 -11.80
N ASP A 61 13.31 1.53 -12.65
CA ASP A 61 14.05 2.68 -13.17
C ASP A 61 14.31 3.74 -12.09
N ALA A 62 13.43 3.85 -11.09
CA ALA A 62 13.61 4.72 -9.93
C ALA A 62 14.78 4.30 -9.02
N GLY A 63 15.35 3.11 -9.21
CA GLY A 63 16.46 2.58 -8.41
C GLY A 63 16.02 1.90 -7.10
N ALA A 64 16.97 1.26 -6.42
CA ALA A 64 16.73 0.53 -5.17
C ALA A 64 16.19 1.45 -4.06
N ALA A 65 15.45 0.85 -3.13
CA ALA A 65 14.91 1.56 -1.96
C ALA A 65 16.02 2.33 -1.21
N PRO A 66 15.70 3.45 -0.56
CA PRO A 66 16.70 4.27 0.13
C PRO A 66 17.47 3.45 1.16
N ASP A 67 18.76 3.75 1.33
CA ASP A 67 19.68 3.11 2.30
C ASP A 67 19.04 3.01 3.69
N SER A 68 18.45 1.85 3.98
CA SER A 68 18.03 1.47 5.31
C SER A 68 19.11 0.58 5.90
N ALA A 69 19.43 0.78 7.18
CA ALA A 69 20.43 -0.03 7.83
C ALA A 69 20.06 -1.53 7.74
N PRO A 70 21.01 -2.44 7.50
CA PRO A 70 20.74 -3.88 7.49
C PRO A 70 20.03 -4.31 8.78
N GLY A 71 18.90 -4.99 8.64
CA GLY A 71 18.11 -5.47 9.78
C GLY A 71 17.21 -4.42 10.45
N SER A 72 17.12 -3.19 9.92
CA SER A 72 16.22 -2.17 10.48
C SER A 72 14.75 -2.45 10.17
N ASP A 73 13.85 -1.94 11.02
CA ASP A 73 12.40 -2.04 10.82
C ASP A 73 11.94 -1.38 9.51
N CYS A 74 12.58 -0.27 9.11
CA CYS A 74 12.35 0.34 7.79
C CYS A 74 12.74 -0.60 6.65
N GLY A 75 13.86 -1.31 6.78
CA GLY A 75 14.29 -2.32 5.80
C GLY A 75 13.31 -3.49 5.72
N ALA A 76 12.89 -4.05 6.85
CA ALA A 76 11.90 -5.11 6.91
C ALA A 76 10.54 -4.67 6.33
N ALA A 77 10.12 -3.43 6.60
CA ALA A 77 8.92 -2.84 6.02
C ALA A 77 9.03 -2.68 4.50
N ALA A 78 10.20 -2.27 3.98
CA ALA A 78 10.43 -2.15 2.54
C ALA A 78 10.37 -3.50 1.81
N VAL A 79 10.89 -4.57 2.42
CA VAL A 79 10.77 -5.94 1.87
C VAL A 79 9.30 -6.37 1.77
N LEU A 80 8.50 -6.13 2.81
CA LEU A 80 7.07 -6.45 2.78
C LEU A 80 6.33 -5.66 1.70
N ALA A 81 6.59 -4.35 1.58
CA ALA A 81 6.01 -3.52 0.54
C ALA A 81 6.37 -4.01 -0.87
N ARG A 82 7.60 -4.51 -1.07
CA ARG A 82 8.04 -5.05 -2.37
C ARG A 82 7.31 -6.35 -2.68
N SER A 83 7.19 -7.25 -1.71
CA SER A 83 6.41 -8.49 -1.86
C SER A 83 4.95 -8.22 -2.22
N MET A 84 4.32 -7.17 -1.66
CA MET A 84 2.96 -6.78 -2.03
C MET A 84 2.84 -6.40 -3.51
N LEU A 85 3.85 -5.72 -4.07
CA LEU A 85 3.91 -5.31 -5.48
C LEU A 85 4.18 -6.49 -6.41
N ASP A 86 5.10 -7.36 -6.01
CA ASP A 86 5.46 -8.54 -6.79
C ASP A 86 4.27 -9.51 -6.89
N ALA A 87 3.46 -9.58 -5.83
CA ALA A 87 2.25 -10.39 -5.78
C ALA A 87 1.03 -9.81 -6.53
N VAL A 88 1.12 -8.61 -7.12
CA VAL A 88 0.00 -8.05 -7.91
C VAL A 88 -0.33 -9.00 -9.06
N PRO A 89 -1.58 -9.49 -9.17
CA PRO A 89 -1.93 -10.49 -10.16
C PRO A 89 -1.97 -9.88 -11.56
N ALA A 90 -1.45 -10.60 -12.56
CA ALA A 90 -1.52 -10.16 -13.96
C ALA A 90 -2.94 -10.22 -14.53
N ALA A 91 -3.74 -11.21 -14.09
CA ALA A 91 -5.15 -11.34 -14.44
C ALA A 91 -6.05 -10.83 -13.31
N ARG A 92 -7.07 -10.02 -13.65
CA ARG A 92 -8.08 -9.52 -12.70
C ARG A 92 -9.20 -10.53 -12.43
N SER A 93 -8.85 -11.78 -12.11
CA SER A 93 -9.87 -12.74 -11.68
C SER A 93 -10.23 -12.51 -10.20
N ALA A 94 -11.51 -12.71 -9.84
CA ALA A 94 -11.97 -12.57 -8.46
C ALA A 94 -11.13 -13.36 -7.45
N GLY A 95 -10.76 -14.61 -7.78
CA GLY A 95 -9.94 -15.46 -6.91
C GLY A 95 -8.53 -14.88 -6.67
N ALA A 96 -7.84 -14.47 -7.73
CA ALA A 96 -6.49 -13.91 -7.62
C ALA A 96 -6.50 -12.57 -6.87
N LEU A 97 -7.48 -11.71 -7.15
CA LEU A 97 -7.63 -10.42 -6.47
C LEU A 97 -8.00 -10.58 -5.00
N ARG A 98 -8.80 -11.59 -4.65
CA ARG A 98 -9.20 -11.87 -3.26
C ARG A 98 -8.01 -12.30 -2.42
N SER A 99 -7.22 -13.26 -2.91
CA SER A 99 -6.00 -13.71 -2.25
C SER A 99 -4.98 -12.57 -2.12
N TRP A 100 -4.81 -11.77 -3.17
CA TRP A 100 -3.89 -10.63 -3.15
C TRP A 100 -4.35 -9.53 -2.19
N ALA A 101 -5.63 -9.15 -2.18
CA ALA A 101 -6.16 -8.11 -1.30
C ALA A 101 -6.06 -8.49 0.19
N ASP A 102 -6.29 -9.75 0.53
CA ASP A 102 -6.13 -10.27 1.90
C ASP A 102 -4.67 -10.23 2.37
N ALA A 103 -3.76 -10.76 1.53
CA ALA A 103 -2.33 -10.73 1.79
C ALA A 103 -1.79 -9.29 1.90
N CYS A 104 -2.21 -8.39 1.00
CA CYS A 104 -1.84 -6.97 1.03
C CYS A 104 -2.34 -6.27 2.29
N SER A 105 -3.58 -6.53 2.71
CA SER A 105 -4.16 -5.94 3.92
C SER A 105 -3.38 -6.35 5.17
N THR A 106 -3.01 -7.64 5.27
CA THR A 106 -2.20 -8.18 6.37
C THR A 106 -0.77 -7.62 6.35
N ALA A 107 -0.15 -7.57 5.17
CA ALA A 107 1.20 -7.02 5.00
C ALA A 107 1.25 -5.53 5.36
N ALA A 108 0.28 -4.73 4.94
CA ALA A 108 0.20 -3.31 5.27
C ALA A 108 0.08 -3.07 6.79
N LEU A 109 -0.73 -3.87 7.50
CA LEU A 109 -0.79 -3.80 8.96
C LEU A 109 0.55 -4.17 9.60
N ARG A 110 1.29 -5.13 9.05
CA ARG A 110 2.63 -5.50 9.53
C ARG A 110 3.66 -4.40 9.27
N VAL A 111 3.65 -3.79 8.09
CA VAL A 111 4.47 -2.61 7.75
C VAL A 111 4.22 -1.49 8.76
N HIS A 112 2.94 -1.19 9.03
CA HIS A 112 2.57 -0.16 9.99
C HIS A 112 3.04 -0.48 11.41
N ARG A 113 2.98 -1.74 11.86
CA ARG A 113 3.53 -2.16 13.17
C ARG A 113 5.03 -1.96 13.26
N LEU A 114 5.79 -2.32 12.22
CA LEU A 114 7.25 -2.16 12.19
C LEU A 114 7.65 -0.68 12.28
N LEU A 115 6.87 0.20 11.64
CA LEU A 115 7.16 1.63 11.61
C LEU A 115 6.65 2.39 12.84
N ASP A 116 5.79 1.78 13.66
CA ASP A 116 5.22 2.40 14.84
C ASP A 116 6.16 2.19 16.04
N ALA A 117 7.21 3.01 16.12
CA ALA A 117 8.08 3.09 17.27
C ALA A 117 7.37 3.83 18.42
N GLY A 118 6.41 3.16 19.08
CA GLY A 118 5.65 3.66 20.21
C GLY A 118 5.40 2.57 21.25
N ASP A 119 5.59 2.91 22.52
CA ASP A 119 5.52 2.04 23.69
C ASP A 119 4.15 1.34 23.83
N ASP A 120 4.20 0.04 24.13
CA ASP A 120 3.16 -0.94 24.47
C ASP A 120 1.66 -0.56 24.31
N GLY A 121 1.09 -0.85 23.12
CA GLY A 121 -0.37 -0.81 22.89
C GLY A 121 -0.79 -0.92 21.42
N MET A 122 -2.09 -0.70 21.10
CA MET A 122 -2.57 -0.47 19.73
C MET A 122 -2.03 0.87 19.20
N THR A 123 -0.74 0.86 18.87
CA THR A 123 -0.07 1.51 17.76
C THR A 123 -1.02 2.37 16.87
N PRO A 124 -0.98 3.71 17.00
CA PRO A 124 -1.85 4.63 16.26
C PRO A 124 -1.82 4.43 14.74
N LEU A 125 -0.66 4.02 14.19
CA LEU A 125 -0.52 3.75 12.75
C LEU A 125 -1.31 2.53 12.31
N VAL A 126 -1.35 1.48 13.13
CA VAL A 126 -2.10 0.25 12.83
C VAL A 126 -3.59 0.49 12.97
N ALA A 127 -4.01 1.21 14.01
CA ALA A 127 -5.42 1.58 14.18
C ALA A 127 -5.92 2.44 13.01
N ALA A 128 -5.12 3.40 12.55
CA ALA A 128 -5.45 4.23 11.39
C ALA A 128 -5.52 3.42 10.09
N GLU A 129 -4.60 2.47 9.88
CA GLU A 129 -4.61 1.63 8.68
C GLU A 129 -5.79 0.66 8.65
N LEU A 130 -6.13 0.04 9.79
CA LEU A 130 -7.29 -0.83 9.87
C LEU A 130 -8.59 -0.08 9.54
N ARG A 131 -8.77 1.14 10.08
CA ARG A 131 -9.92 1.98 9.74
C ARG A 131 -9.97 2.32 8.26
N ARG A 132 -8.83 2.63 7.64
CA ARG A 132 -8.75 2.89 6.19
C ARG A 132 -9.16 1.65 5.38
N GLN A 133 -8.64 0.47 5.70
CA GLN A 133 -8.96 -0.77 5.00
C GLN A 133 -10.47 -1.07 5.02
N ILE A 134 -11.10 -0.92 6.18
CA ILE A 134 -12.56 -1.05 6.33
C ILE A 134 -13.28 -0.01 5.47
N ARG A 135 -12.88 1.27 5.59
CA ARG A 135 -13.50 2.36 4.84
C ARG A 135 -13.44 2.17 3.34
N VAL A 136 -12.32 1.68 2.79
CA VAL A 136 -12.19 1.45 1.35
C VAL A 136 -13.21 0.43 0.83
N LEU A 137 -13.45 -0.64 1.58
CA LEU A 137 -14.46 -1.62 1.17
C LEU A 137 -15.88 -1.07 1.34
N GLU A 138 -16.16 -0.36 2.42
CA GLU A 138 -17.46 0.32 2.62
C GLU A 138 -17.78 1.32 1.49
N LEU A 139 -16.77 2.06 1.01
CA LEU A 139 -16.92 3.03 -0.07
C LEU A 139 -17.25 2.38 -1.43
N LEU A 140 -16.94 1.10 -1.59
CA LEU A 140 -17.09 0.37 -2.84
C LEU A 140 -18.18 -0.71 -2.76
N GLU A 141 -18.96 -0.76 -1.68
CA GLU A 141 -20.11 -1.65 -1.52
C GLU A 141 -21.38 -1.19 -2.28
N THR A 142 -21.25 -0.34 -3.31
CA THR A 142 -22.39 0.20 -4.06
C THR A 142 -22.40 -0.22 -5.54
N ASP A 143 -23.55 -0.71 -6.00
CA ASP A 143 -23.78 -1.14 -7.39
C ASP A 143 -23.86 0.04 -8.39
N GLY A 144 -23.27 -0.17 -9.58
CA GLY A 144 -23.82 0.27 -10.86
C GLY A 144 -23.30 1.57 -11.49
N ASP A 145 -23.15 2.68 -10.75
CA ASP A 145 -22.77 4.00 -11.33
C ASP A 145 -21.96 4.90 -10.36
N ALA A 146 -21.88 4.52 -9.08
CA ALA A 146 -21.11 5.22 -8.05
C ALA A 146 -19.62 4.84 -8.04
N VAL A 147 -19.21 3.87 -8.87
CA VAL A 147 -17.87 3.26 -8.85
C VAL A 147 -16.76 4.29 -9.07
N THR A 148 -16.92 5.22 -10.00
CA THR A 148 -15.91 6.26 -10.29
C THR A 148 -15.77 7.26 -9.13
N GLY A 149 -16.88 7.58 -8.47
CA GLY A 149 -16.90 8.43 -7.26
C GLY A 149 -16.25 7.72 -6.07
N GLY A 150 -16.56 6.44 -5.87
CA GLY A 150 -15.97 5.58 -4.84
C GLY A 150 -14.46 5.42 -5.02
N LEU A 151 -13.99 5.13 -6.24
CA LEU A 151 -12.57 4.99 -6.55
C LEU A 151 -11.78 6.28 -6.29
N ARG A 152 -12.37 7.45 -6.61
CA ARG A 152 -11.76 8.75 -6.28
C ARG A 152 -11.61 8.93 -4.77
N GLN A 153 -12.65 8.62 -3.99
CA GLN A 153 -12.59 8.71 -2.54
C GLN A 153 -11.57 7.73 -1.94
N VAL A 154 -11.43 6.53 -2.51
CA VAL A 154 -10.40 5.54 -2.12
C VAL A 154 -8.99 6.07 -2.40
N LEU A 155 -8.78 6.72 -3.54
CA LEU A 155 -7.52 7.38 -3.89
C LEU A 155 -7.17 8.51 -2.92
N ASP A 156 -8.17 9.32 -2.53
CA ASP A 156 -7.97 10.44 -1.60
C ASP A 156 -7.52 9.95 -0.22
N VAL A 157 -8.22 8.94 0.35
CA VAL A 157 -7.83 8.38 1.67
C VAL A 157 -6.48 7.66 1.64
N SER A 158 -6.10 7.08 0.49
CA SER A 158 -4.80 6.43 0.31
C SER A 158 -3.68 7.48 0.21
N THR A 159 -3.92 8.57 -0.51
CA THR A 159 -2.97 9.69 -0.65
C THR A 159 -2.70 10.41 0.66
N GLU A 160 -3.72 10.65 1.47
CA GLU A 160 -3.53 11.22 2.80
C GLU A 160 -2.69 10.28 3.69
N GLY A 161 -3.02 8.99 3.66
CA GLY A 161 -2.24 7.96 4.36
C GLY A 161 -0.77 7.88 3.95
N ARG A 162 -0.49 8.05 2.66
CA ARG A 162 0.86 8.05 2.07
C ARG A 162 1.71 9.21 2.59
N ARG A 163 1.13 10.40 2.76
CA ARG A 163 1.82 11.57 3.34
C ARG A 163 2.25 11.32 4.78
N VAL A 164 1.36 10.73 5.58
CA VAL A 164 1.68 10.34 6.97
C VAL A 164 2.80 9.32 7.01
N LEU A 165 2.73 8.26 6.19
CA LEU A 165 3.75 7.21 6.21
C LEU A 165 5.12 7.73 5.77
N ARG A 166 5.17 8.66 4.80
CA ARG A 166 6.42 9.34 4.41
C ARG A 166 7.07 10.07 5.59
N ALA A 167 6.28 10.79 6.38
CA ALA A 167 6.80 11.51 7.55
C ALA A 167 7.38 10.53 8.60
N VAL A 168 6.70 9.41 8.84
CA VAL A 168 7.15 8.34 9.76
C VAL A 168 8.47 7.71 9.29
N VAL A 169 8.53 7.27 8.03
CA VAL A 169 9.74 6.67 7.45
C VAL A 169 10.92 7.65 7.49
N SER A 170 10.67 8.92 7.17
CA SER A 170 11.68 9.97 7.24
C SER A 170 12.21 10.17 8.67
N ARG A 171 11.33 10.11 9.68
CA ARG A 171 11.72 10.18 11.10
C ARG A 171 12.53 8.96 11.54
N SER A 172 12.08 7.76 11.19
CA SER A 172 12.76 6.51 11.55
C SER A 172 14.19 6.48 11.01
N ARG A 173 14.40 6.82 9.72
CA ARG A 173 15.73 6.91 9.12
C ARG A 173 16.66 7.91 9.83
N ARG A 174 16.14 9.07 10.24
CA ARG A 174 16.95 10.05 11.01
C ARG A 174 17.35 9.50 12.38
N SER A 175 16.46 8.76 13.05
CA SER A 175 16.78 8.11 14.32
C SER A 175 17.84 7.02 14.15
N GLU A 176 17.77 6.23 13.08
CA GLU A 176 18.78 5.21 12.73
C GLU A 176 20.16 5.83 12.50
N VAL A 177 20.24 6.91 11.71
CA VAL A 177 21.51 7.64 11.46
C VAL A 177 22.12 8.17 12.77
N ARG A 178 21.29 8.74 13.66
CA ARG A 178 21.75 9.25 14.95
C ARG A 178 22.24 8.13 15.88
N ALA A 179 21.56 6.99 15.91
CA ALA A 179 22.00 5.85 16.71
C ALA A 179 23.33 5.27 16.21
N GLY A 180 23.57 5.29 14.89
CA GLY A 180 24.84 4.87 14.29
C GLY A 180 26.00 5.82 14.58
N SER A 181 25.75 7.12 14.77
CA SER A 181 26.79 8.10 15.12
C SER A 181 27.19 8.12 16.59
N ASP A 182 26.30 7.70 17.51
CA ASP A 182 26.57 7.67 18.96
C ASP A 182 27.32 6.38 19.39
N GLY A 183 27.43 5.39 18.50
CA GLY A 183 28.09 4.10 18.74
C GLY A 183 29.46 3.90 18.08
N ALA A 184 29.99 4.94 17.40
CA ALA A 184 31.30 4.95 16.74
C ALA A 184 32.27 5.91 17.45
#